data_AF-K9D3G5-F1
#
_entry.id   AF-K9D3G5-F1
#
_cell.length_a   1.000
_cell.length_b   1.000
_cell.length_c   1.000
_cell.angle_alpha   90.00
_cell.angle_beta   90.00
_cell.angle_gamma   90.00
#
_symmetry.space_group_name_H-M   'P 1'
#
loop_
_entity.id
_entity.type
_entity.pdbx_description
1 polymer ?
#
loop_
_entity_poly.entity_id
_entity_poly.type
_entity_poly.pdbx_seq_one_letter_code
_entity_poly.pdbx_strand_id
1 'polypeptide(L)'
;MENVIKKLRLNKGLTLQEVANFVGVNVATVSRWESGEIANMRRDKIALLAQLFNVKPSYLMGLTEEDTPLTLNADEKKALEFIKETNSMPILARAGTLPKQDQELILSQLEALVKGLEKKEENDKSI
;
A
#
# COMPACT_ATOMS: atom_id res chain seq x y z
N MET A 1 22.68 -10.48 -9.02
CA MET A 1 21.65 -9.69 -8.32
C MET A 1 20.31 -10.11 -8.90
N GLU A 2 19.38 -10.56 -8.06
CA GLU A 2 18.09 -11.08 -8.53
C GLU A 2 17.22 -9.93 -9.05
N ASN A 3 16.59 -10.10 -10.20
CA ASN A 3 15.77 -9.07 -10.82
C ASN A 3 14.43 -8.92 -10.07
N VAL A 4 14.09 -7.69 -9.66
CA VAL A 4 12.89 -7.37 -8.87
C VAL A 4 11.59 -7.83 -9.57
N ILE A 5 11.50 -7.68 -10.89
CA ILE A 5 10.32 -8.08 -11.66
C ILE A 5 10.14 -9.60 -11.60
N LYS A 6 11.23 -10.35 -11.78
CA LYS A 6 11.21 -11.82 -11.72
C LYS A 6 10.78 -12.30 -10.35
N LYS A 7 11.33 -11.72 -9.29
CA LYS A 7 10.97 -12.02 -7.90
C LYS A 7 9.48 -11.80 -7.65
N LEU A 8 8.96 -10.62 -8.00
CA LEU A 8 7.54 -10.27 -7.81
C LEU A 8 6.61 -11.17 -8.61
N ARG A 9 6.98 -11.49 -9.85
CA ARG A 9 6.21 -12.41 -10.70
C ARG A 9 6.11 -13.80 -10.07
N LEU A 10 7.23 -14.36 -9.61
CA LEU A 10 7.27 -15.69 -8.98
C LEU A 10 6.50 -15.71 -7.66
N ASN A 11 6.60 -14.66 -6.85
CA ASN A 11 5.85 -14.54 -5.59
C ASN A 11 4.33 -14.54 -5.82
N LYS A 12 3.86 -13.97 -6.94
CA LYS A 12 2.45 -13.99 -7.33
C LYS A 12 2.04 -15.24 -8.12
N GLY A 13 2.95 -16.19 -8.35
CA GLY A 13 2.67 -17.40 -9.12
C GLY A 13 2.37 -17.14 -10.59
N LEU A 14 2.79 -15.99 -11.14
CA LEU A 14 2.46 -15.57 -12.50
C LEU A 14 3.47 -16.13 -13.53
N THR A 15 2.96 -16.46 -14.70
CA THR A 15 3.75 -16.80 -15.88
C THR A 15 4.21 -15.53 -16.61
N LEU A 16 5.24 -15.65 -17.45
CA LEU A 16 5.67 -14.53 -18.31
C LEU A 16 4.55 -14.07 -19.26
N GLN A 17 3.70 -15.01 -19.70
CA GLN A 17 2.57 -14.73 -20.59
C GLN A 17 1.51 -13.87 -19.89
N GLU A 18 1.16 -14.19 -18.65
CA GLU A 18 0.17 -13.42 -17.88
C GLU A 18 0.64 -11.99 -17.64
N VAL A 19 1.93 -11.82 -17.27
CA VAL A 19 2.52 -10.49 -17.15
C VAL A 19 2.45 -9.76 -18.49
N ALA A 20 2.94 -10.37 -19.57
CA ALA A 20 2.97 -9.76 -20.90
C ALA A 20 1.58 -9.31 -21.38
N ASN A 21 0.56 -10.15 -21.16
CA ASN A 21 -0.82 -9.84 -21.47
C ASN A 21 -1.33 -8.64 -20.69
N PHE A 22 -1.05 -8.58 -19.37
CA PHE A 22 -1.47 -7.47 -18.53
C PHE A 22 -0.82 -6.14 -18.93
N VAL A 23 0.49 -6.13 -19.21
CA VAL A 23 1.20 -4.90 -19.59
C VAL A 23 1.02 -4.51 -21.06
N GLY A 24 0.43 -5.39 -21.88
CA GLY A 24 0.28 -5.19 -23.32
C GLY A 24 1.61 -5.16 -24.06
N VAL A 25 2.45 -6.19 -23.83
CA VAL A 25 3.75 -6.39 -24.51
C VAL A 25 3.92 -7.86 -24.93
N ASN A 26 4.99 -8.17 -25.64
CA ASN A 26 5.32 -9.56 -25.96
C ASN A 26 6.04 -10.24 -24.77
N VAL A 27 5.89 -11.56 -24.64
CA VAL A 27 6.56 -12.41 -23.64
C VAL A 27 8.07 -12.20 -23.64
N ALA A 28 8.66 -12.10 -24.84
CA ALA A 28 10.09 -11.84 -25.01
C ALA A 28 10.52 -10.52 -24.36
N THR A 29 9.66 -9.49 -24.39
CA THR A 29 9.93 -8.21 -23.73
C THR A 29 10.01 -8.36 -22.22
N VAL A 30 9.09 -9.12 -21.61
CA VAL A 30 9.11 -9.39 -20.16
C VAL A 30 10.35 -10.19 -19.77
N SER A 31 10.71 -11.21 -20.57
CA SER A 31 11.94 -11.99 -20.35
C SER A 31 13.21 -11.12 -20.40
N ARG A 32 13.27 -10.16 -21.32
CA ARG A 32 14.35 -9.17 -21.42
C ARG A 32 14.40 -8.19 -20.26
N TRP A 33 13.25 -7.81 -19.70
CA TRP A 33 13.20 -7.04 -18.46
C TRP A 33 13.76 -7.84 -17.29
N GLU A 34 13.38 -9.12 -17.15
CA GLU A 34 13.81 -9.99 -16.05
C GLU A 34 15.29 -10.39 -16.10
N SER A 35 15.87 -10.45 -17.30
CA SER A 35 17.30 -10.70 -17.50
C SER A 35 18.17 -9.44 -17.42
N GLY A 36 17.54 -8.25 -17.47
CA GLY A 36 18.26 -6.97 -17.47
C GLY A 36 18.80 -6.53 -18.83
N GLU A 37 18.48 -7.23 -19.92
CA GLU A 37 18.83 -6.82 -21.30
C GLU A 37 18.18 -5.47 -21.65
N ILE A 38 16.98 -5.20 -21.12
CA ILE A 38 16.30 -3.91 -21.23
C ILE A 38 16.20 -3.28 -19.84
N ALA A 39 17.10 -2.35 -19.53
CA ALA A 39 17.09 -1.59 -18.27
C ALA A 39 16.16 -0.37 -18.32
N ASN A 40 16.06 0.30 -19.48
CA ASN A 40 15.26 1.52 -19.61
C ASN A 40 13.84 1.22 -20.07
N MET A 41 12.98 0.86 -19.12
CA MET A 41 11.57 0.60 -19.36
C MET A 41 10.77 1.91 -19.53
N ARG A 42 9.82 1.94 -20.47
CA ARG A 42 8.91 3.09 -20.59
C ARG A 42 8.05 3.25 -19.34
N ARG A 43 7.78 4.50 -18.97
CA ARG A 43 7.07 4.87 -17.73
C ARG A 43 5.66 4.25 -17.62
N ASP A 44 4.95 4.14 -18.74
CA ASP A 44 3.64 3.50 -18.81
C ASP A 44 3.71 2.02 -18.41
N LYS A 45 4.75 1.30 -18.83
CA LYS A 45 4.94 -0.11 -18.49
C LYS A 45 5.34 -0.30 -17.03
N ILE A 46 6.15 0.60 -16.49
CA ILE A 46 6.49 0.60 -15.06
C ILE A 46 5.22 0.80 -14.22
N ALA A 47 4.35 1.75 -14.61
CA ALA A 47 3.09 1.98 -13.91
C ALA A 47 2.17 0.75 -13.94
N LEU A 48 2.04 0.07 -15.08
CA LEU A 48 1.25 -1.15 -15.21
C LEU A 48 1.83 -2.32 -14.41
N LEU A 49 3.15 -2.53 -14.43
CA LEU A 49 3.79 -3.54 -13.59
C LEU A 49 3.62 -3.24 -12.10
N ALA A 50 3.72 -1.98 -11.71
CA ALA A 50 3.50 -1.54 -10.34
C ALA A 50 2.07 -1.87 -9.88
N GLN A 51 1.07 -1.64 -10.73
CA GLN A 51 -0.31 -2.06 -10.47
C GLN A 51 -0.46 -3.58 -10.38
N LEU A 52 0.10 -4.32 -11.34
CA LEU A 52 0.03 -5.79 -11.37
C LEU A 52 0.63 -6.41 -10.11
N PHE A 53 1.81 -5.95 -9.71
CA PHE A 53 2.51 -6.46 -8.56
C PHE A 53 2.03 -5.83 -7.25
N ASN A 54 1.20 -4.78 -7.33
CA ASN A 54 0.69 -4.04 -6.19
C ASN A 54 1.81 -3.40 -5.37
N VAL A 55 2.78 -2.78 -6.04
CA VAL A 55 3.99 -2.18 -5.44
C VAL A 55 4.14 -0.73 -5.93
N LYS A 56 4.96 0.07 -5.27
CA LYS A 56 5.29 1.40 -5.79
C LYS A 56 6.18 1.31 -7.04
N PRO A 57 5.98 2.17 -8.07
CA PRO A 57 6.88 2.25 -9.22
C PRO A 57 8.36 2.44 -8.85
N SER A 58 8.64 3.15 -7.75
CA SER A 58 9.99 3.37 -7.22
C SER A 58 10.71 2.08 -6.82
N TYR A 59 9.96 1.09 -6.32
CA TYR A 59 10.49 -0.22 -5.93
C TYR A 59 10.98 -1.01 -7.16
N LEU A 60 10.19 -0.98 -8.25
CA LEU A 60 10.58 -1.59 -9.53
C LEU A 60 11.81 -0.93 -10.15
N MET A 61 12.01 0.37 -9.89
CA MET A 61 13.16 1.14 -10.36
C MET A 61 14.40 1.02 -9.46
N GLY A 62 14.31 0.34 -8.31
CA GLY A 62 15.40 0.25 -7.34
C GLY A 62 15.69 1.57 -6.60
N LEU A 63 14.74 2.51 -6.58
CA LEU A 63 14.85 3.80 -5.89
C LEU A 63 14.45 3.71 -4.41
N THR A 64 13.83 2.60 -4.00
CA THR A 64 13.39 2.32 -2.63
C THR A 64 13.68 0.87 -2.29
N GLU A 65 14.10 0.59 -1.05
CA GLU A 65 14.39 -0.79 -0.59
C GLU A 65 13.11 -1.55 -0.20
N GLU A 66 12.04 -0.84 0.14
CA GLU A 66 10.80 -1.43 0.64
C GLU A 66 9.79 -1.71 -0.47
N ASP A 67 9.37 -2.97 -0.54
CA ASP A 67 8.20 -3.42 -1.27
C ASP A 67 6.93 -3.02 -0.49
N THR A 68 6.60 -1.72 -0.47
CA THR A 68 5.37 -1.27 0.18
C THR A 68 4.19 -1.59 -0.72
N PRO A 69 3.26 -2.47 -0.29
CA PRO A 69 2.10 -2.80 -1.08
C PRO A 69 1.26 -1.53 -1.33
N LEU A 70 0.60 -1.43 -2.49
CA LEU A 70 -0.47 -0.43 -2.67
C LEU A 70 -1.73 -0.80 -1.86
N THR A 71 -1.77 -2.00 -1.26
CA THR A 71 -2.89 -2.48 -0.45
C THR A 71 -2.72 -2.14 1.01
N LEU A 72 -3.83 -1.75 1.62
CA LEU A 72 -3.96 -1.54 3.06
C LEU A 72 -3.69 -2.85 3.82
N ASN A 73 -2.94 -2.76 4.90
CA ASN A 73 -2.82 -3.83 5.89
C ASN A 73 -4.14 -4.02 6.66
N ALA A 74 -4.19 -5.01 7.55
CA ALA A 74 -5.42 -5.34 8.28
C ALA A 74 -5.94 -4.18 9.14
N ASP A 75 -5.05 -3.42 9.78
CA ASP A 75 -5.41 -2.30 10.65
C ASP A 75 -5.83 -1.09 9.82
N GLU A 76 -5.12 -0.80 8.73
CA GLU A 76 -5.47 0.23 7.76
C GLU A 76 -6.84 -0.04 7.12
N LYS A 77 -7.16 -1.31 6.83
CA LYS A 77 -8.46 -1.70 6.30
C LYS A 77 -9.58 -1.48 7.31
N LYS A 78 -9.39 -1.91 8.56
CA LYS A 78 -10.36 -1.67 9.66
C LYS A 78 -10.58 -0.17 9.89
N ALA A 79 -9.51 0.62 9.90
CA ALA A 79 -9.61 2.07 10.04
C ALA A 79 -10.40 2.69 8.89
N LEU A 80 -10.15 2.26 7.64
CA LEU A 80 -10.89 2.75 6.49
C LEU A 80 -12.38 2.38 6.53
N GLU A 81 -12.71 1.16 6.97
CA GLU A 81 -14.09 0.71 7.17
C GLU A 81 -14.79 1.59 8.23
N PHE A 82 -14.16 1.78 9.40
CA PHE A 82 -14.68 2.66 10.45
C PHE A 82 -14.93 4.09 9.97
N ILE A 83 -13.98 4.69 9.23
CA ILE A 83 -14.12 6.06 8.69
C ILE A 83 -15.32 6.17 7.75
N LYS A 84 -15.56 5.15 6.92
CA LYS A 84 -16.69 5.10 5.99
C LYS A 84 -18.01 4.96 6.73
N GLU A 85 -18.10 4.02 7.67
CA GLU A 85 -19.31 3.76 8.45
C GLU A 85 -19.75 4.97 9.28
N THR A 86 -18.78 5.69 9.86
CA THR A 86 -19.03 6.87 10.67
C THR A 86 -19.16 8.17 9.87
N ASN A 87 -18.93 8.11 8.55
CA ASN A 87 -18.81 9.29 7.69
C ASN A 87 -17.82 10.34 8.25
N SER A 88 -16.72 9.88 8.85
CA SER A 88 -15.75 10.75 9.53
C SER A 88 -14.76 11.46 8.58
N MET A 89 -14.75 11.12 7.29
CA MET A 89 -13.81 11.71 6.33
C MET A 89 -13.82 13.25 6.30
N PRO A 90 -14.97 13.97 6.33
CA PRO A 90 -14.97 15.43 6.31
C PRO A 90 -14.28 16.08 7.51
N ILE A 91 -14.50 15.54 8.72
CA ILE A 91 -13.88 16.09 9.93
C ILE A 91 -12.38 15.78 10.00
N LEU A 92 -11.97 14.58 9.56
CA LEU A 92 -10.55 14.20 9.47
C LEU A 92 -9.80 15.06 8.46
N ALA A 93 -10.41 15.33 7.30
CA ALA A 93 -9.84 16.23 6.29
C ALA A 93 -9.64 17.64 6.86
N ARG A 94 -10.64 18.17 7.59
CA ARG A 94 -10.51 19.47 8.27
C ARG A 94 -9.40 19.45 9.32
N ALA A 95 -9.34 18.42 10.16
CA ALA A 95 -8.29 18.27 11.16
C ALA A 95 -6.88 18.31 10.52
N GLY A 96 -6.69 17.63 9.39
CA GLY A 96 -5.43 17.62 8.64
C GLY A 96 -5.00 18.97 8.05
N THR A 97 -5.89 19.98 7.98
CA THR A 97 -5.56 21.35 7.52
C THR A 97 -5.11 22.28 8.65
N LEU A 98 -5.28 21.89 9.92
CA LEU A 98 -4.92 22.71 11.07
C LEU A 98 -3.40 22.73 11.31
N PRO A 99 -2.87 23.67 12.10
CA PRO A 99 -1.47 23.65 12.56
C PRO A 99 -1.09 22.32 13.23
N LYS A 100 0.18 21.90 13.09
CA LYS A 100 0.66 20.62 13.64
C LYS A 100 0.38 20.45 15.14
N GLN A 101 0.52 21.53 15.92
CA GLN A 101 0.22 21.52 17.36
C GLN A 101 -1.24 21.16 17.66
N ASP A 102 -2.17 21.66 16.85
CA ASP A 102 -3.59 21.35 16.99
C ASP A 102 -3.92 19.93 16.53
N GLN A 103 -3.24 19.44 15.49
CA GLN A 103 -3.34 18.04 15.06
C GLN A 103 -2.90 17.08 16.18
N GLU A 104 -1.76 17.38 16.82
CA GLU A 104 -1.23 16.60 17.95
C GLU A 104 -2.19 16.61 19.15
N LEU A 105 -2.79 17.76 19.46
CA LEU A 105 -3.79 17.88 20.51
C LEU A 105 -5.03 17.00 20.23
N ILE A 106 -5.54 17.03 18.99
CA ILE A 106 -6.69 16.20 18.57
C ILE A 106 -6.36 14.72 18.75
N LEU A 107 -5.18 14.28 18.31
CA LEU A 107 -4.75 12.89 18.43
C LEU A 107 -4.63 12.46 19.89
N SER A 108 -4.03 13.30 20.75
CA SER A 108 -3.91 13.02 22.18
C SER A 108 -5.27 12.86 22.87
N GLN A 109 -6.24 13.71 22.52
CA GLN A 109 -7.61 13.62 23.06
C GLN A 109 -8.31 12.35 22.58
N LEU A 110 -8.17 11.99 21.30
CA LEU A 110 -8.75 10.76 20.75
C LEU A 110 -8.18 9.51 21.46
N GLU A 111 -6.87 9.46 21.65
CA GLU A 111 -6.21 8.35 22.37
C GLU A 111 -6.71 8.21 23.81
N ALA A 112 -6.86 9.34 24.52
CA ALA A 112 -7.37 9.33 25.89
C ALA A 112 -8.79 8.77 25.97
N LEU A 113 -9.65 9.14 25.01
CA LEU A 113 -11.01 8.62 24.90
C LEU A 113 -11.03 7.12 24.61
N VAL A 114 -10.25 6.65 23.64
CA VAL A 114 -10.18 5.23 23.28
C VAL A 114 -9.71 4.38 24.48
N LYS A 115 -8.62 4.78 25.14
CA LYS A 115 -8.11 4.10 26.35
C LYS A 115 -9.14 4.07 27.48
N GLY A 116 -9.94 5.12 27.61
CA GLY A 116 -11.02 5.19 28.60
C GLY A 116 -12.13 4.18 28.32
N LEU A 117 -12.48 3.98 27.05
CA LEU A 117 -13.51 3.02 26.62
C LEU A 117 -13.04 1.57 26.76
N GLU A 118 -11.79 1.27 26.40
CA GLU A 118 -11.21 -0.07 26.54
C GLU A 118 -11.23 -0.55 27.99
N LYS A 119 -10.82 0.31 28.94
CA LYS A 119 -10.86 -0.02 30.38
C LYS A 119 -12.26 -0.28 30.91
N LYS A 120 -13.27 0.37 30.33
CA LYS A 120 -14.67 0.16 30.74
C LYS A 120 -15.15 -1.23 30.29
N GLU A 121 -14.82 -1.63 29.07
CA GLU A 121 -15.19 -2.92 28.52
C GLU A 121 -14.56 -4.10 29.28
N GLU A 122 -13.33 -3.95 29.78
CA GLU A 122 -12.65 -4.96 30.61
C GLU A 122 -13.31 -5.16 31.99
N ASN A 123 -13.78 -4.07 32.60
CA ASN A 123 -14.49 -4.12 33.88
C ASN A 123 -15.88 -4.74 33.73
N ASP A 124 -16.58 -4.45 32.63
CA ASP A 124 -17.91 -5.00 32.35
C ASP A 124 -17.88 -6.51 32.02
N LYS A 125 -16.74 -7.05 31.55
CA LYS A 125 -16.55 -8.49 31.29
C LYS A 125 -16.12 -9.32 32.51
N SER A 126 -15.80 -8.66 33.63
CA SER A 126 -15.30 -9.31 34.86
C SER A 126 -16.39 -9.54 35.93
N ILE A 127 -17.66 -9.29 35.58
CA ILE A 127 -18.86 -9.50 36.40
C ILE A 127 -19.73 -10.57 35.73
#